data_AF-A0A525C217-F1
#
_entry.id   AF-A0A525C217-F1
#
_cell.length_a   1.000
_cell.length_b   1.000
_cell.length_c   1.000
_cell.angle_alpha   90.00
_cell.angle_beta   90.00
_cell.angle_gamma   90.00
#
_symmetry.space_group_name_H-M   'P 1'
#
loop_
_entity.id
_entity.type
_entity.pdbx_description
1 polymer ?
#
loop_
_entity_poly.entity_id
_entity_poly.type
_entity_poly.pdbx_seq_one_letter_code
_entity_poly.pdbx_strand_id
1 'polypeptide(L)' 'MPILINMKWFLFFCAAVSFGFLIYSLINRDNLGIPLHHPRILVEFGFFITFLITGVLIK' A
#
# COMPACT_ATOMS: atom_id res chain seq x y z
N MET A 1 16.03 4.63 19.93
CA MET A 1 14.75 5.36 19.81
C MET A 1 14.55 6.09 18.47
N PRO A 2 15.49 6.89 17.91
CA PRO A 2 15.22 7.63 16.66
C PRO A 2 15.03 6.73 15.43
N ILE A 3 15.70 5.58 15.39
CA ILE A 3 15.62 4.62 14.28
C ILE A 3 14.19 4.05 14.14
N LEU A 4 13.52 3.73 15.25
CA LEU A 4 12.15 3.19 15.23
C LEU A 4 11.14 4.22 14.73
N ILE A 5 11.32 5.49 15.10
CA ILE A 5 10.48 6.60 14.63
C ILE A 5 10.66 6.78 13.12
N ASN A 6 11.90 6.77 12.62
CA ASN A 6 12.16 6.88 11.19
C ASN A 6 11.59 5.68 10.41
N MET A 7 11.69 4.46 10.95
CA MET A 7 11.11 3.26 10.35
C MET A 7 9.58 3.32 10.30
N LYS A 8 8.93 3.84 11.34
CA LYS A 8 7.48 4.04 11.38
C LYS A 8 7.00 4.97 10.27
N TRP A 9 7.64 6.14 10.15
CA TRP A 9 7.30 7.10 9.09
C TRP A 9 7.58 6.54 7.68
N PHE A 10 8.67 5.80 7.52
CA PHE A 10 8.97 5.10 6.28
C PHE A 10 7.88 4.10 5.89
N LEU A 11 7.37 3.31 6.85
CA LEU A 11 6.28 2.36 6.59
C LEU A 11 4.98 3.07 6.23
N PHE A 12 4.64 4.17 6.88
CA PHE A 12 3.48 4.98 6.49
C PHE A 12 3.62 5.57 5.08
N PHE A 13 4.84 6.00 4.71
CA PHE A 13 5.13 6.44 3.36
C PHE A 13 4.93 5.30 2.34
N CYS A 14 5.47 4.10 2.61
CA CYS A 14 5.25 2.92 1.77
C CYS A 14 3.77 2.54 1.64
N ALA A 15 2.99 2.66 2.74
CA ALA A 15 1.56 2.45 2.73
C ALA A 15 0.84 3.47 1.83
N ALA A 16 1.18 4.77 1.95
CA ALA A 16 0.61 5.83 1.14
C ALA A 16 0.91 5.64 -0.36
N VAL A 17 2.14 5.26 -0.71
CA VAL A 17 2.53 4.95 -2.09
C VAL A 17 1.75 3.76 -2.63
N SER A 18 1.66 2.67 -1.87
CA SER A 18 0.90 1.47 -2.26
C SER A 18 -0.59 1.78 -2.46
N PHE A 19 -1.15 2.64 -1.60
CA PHE A 19 -2.52 3.13 -1.74
C PHE A 19 -2.70 3.96 -3.01
N GLY A 20 -1.75 4.84 -3.33
CA GLY A 20 -1.76 5.60 -4.58
C GLY A 20 -1.80 4.71 -5.82
N PHE A 21 -0.98 3.65 -5.84
CA PHE A 21 -1.00 2.65 -6.92
C PHE A 21 -2.33 1.90 -6.99
N LEU A 22 -2.87 1.48 -5.85
CA LEU A 22 -4.17 0.81 -5.79
C LEU A 22 -5.29 1.69 -6.37
N ILE A 23 -5.34 2.97 -5.96
CA ILE A 23 -6.32 3.93 -6.48
C ILE A 23 -6.14 4.14 -7.98
N TYR A 24 -4.90 4.30 -8.45
CA TYR A 24 -4.62 4.41 -9.88
C TYR A 24 -5.09 3.18 -10.66
N SER A 25 -4.78 1.97 -10.17
CA SER A 25 -5.19 0.70 -10.77
C SER A 25 -6.71 0.54 -10.80
N LEU A 26 -7.43 1.01 -9.78
CA LEU A 26 -8.88 0.97 -9.72
C LEU A 26 -9.53 1.98 -10.68
N ILE A 27 -9.02 3.21 -10.75
CA ILE A 27 -9.54 4.26 -11.65
C ILE A 27 -9.28 3.90 -13.12
N ASN A 28 -8.06 3.46 -13.43
CA ASN A 28 -7.64 3.14 -14.80
C ASN A 28 -7.81 1.66 -15.15
N ARG A 29 -8.60 0.93 -14.37
CA ARG A 29 -8.86 -0.50 -14.55
C ARG A 29 -9.19 -0.85 -16.00
N ASP A 30 -10.14 -0.13 -16.60
CA ASP A 30 -10.69 -0.47 -17.90
C ASP A 30 -9.66 -0.21 -19.02
N ASN A 31 -8.83 0.82 -18.86
CA ASN A 31 -7.70 1.12 -19.75
C ASN A 31 -6.56 0.10 -19.63
N LEU A 32 -6.38 -0.49 -18.43
CA LEU A 32 -5.34 -1.48 -18.15
C LEU A 32 -5.80 -2.91 -18.44
N GLY A 33 -7.10 -3.13 -18.69
CA GLY A 33 -7.68 -4.47 -18.89
C GLY A 33 -7.66 -5.34 -17.64
N ILE A 34 -7.73 -4.75 -16.44
CA ILE A 34 -7.48 -5.42 -15.16
C ILE A 34 -8.82 -5.75 -14.45
N PRO A 35 -9.35 -6.98 -14.48
CA PRO A 35 -10.56 -7.29 -13.72
C PRO A 35 -10.38 -7.01 -12.21
N LEU A 36 -11.47 -6.78 -11.46
CA LEU A 36 -11.42 -6.49 -10.01
C LEU A 36 -10.64 -7.52 -9.19
N HIS A 37 -10.69 -8.79 -9.60
CA HIS A 37 -10.00 -9.90 -8.95
C HIS A 37 -8.59 -10.14 -9.48
N HIS A 38 -8.06 -9.24 -10.31
CA HIS A 38 -6.73 -9.39 -10.86
C HIS A 38 -5.69 -9.41 -9.72
N PRO A 39 -4.69 -10.31 -9.78
CA PRO A 39 -3.70 -10.47 -8.73
C PRO A 39 -2.97 -9.16 -8.37
N ARG A 40 -2.81 -8.25 -9.33
CA ARG A 40 -2.25 -6.90 -9.09
C ARG A 40 -3.00 -6.13 -8.01
N ILE A 41 -4.33 -6.07 -8.06
CA ILE A 41 -5.15 -5.32 -7.09
C ILE A 41 -5.03 -5.97 -5.71
N LEU A 42 -5.02 -7.30 -5.65
CA LEU A 42 -4.88 -8.05 -4.40
C LEU A 42 -3.50 -7.84 -3.76
N VAL A 43 -2.44 -7.79 -4.57
CA VAL A 43 -1.07 -7.52 -4.11
C VAL A 43 -0.90 -6.07 -3.65
N GLU A 44 -1.40 -5.09 -4.42
CA GLU A 44 -1.36 -3.66 -4.05
C GLU A 44 -2.12 -3.40 -2.73
N PHE A 45 -3.30 -4.02 -2.58
CA PHE A 45 -4.07 -3.98 -1.34
C PHE A 45 -3.34 -4.68 -0.19
N GLY A 46 -2.76 -5.87 -0.42
CA GLY A 46 -1.99 -6.61 0.57
C GLY A 46 -0.79 -5.82 1.09
N PHE A 47 -0.04 -5.15 0.21
CA PHE A 47 1.06 -4.27 0.59
C PHE A 47 0.59 -3.08 1.42
N PHE A 48 -0.48 -2.41 0.97
CA PHE A 48 -1.08 -1.30 1.72
C PHE A 48 -1.42 -1.71 3.16
N ILE A 49 -2.15 -2.81 3.34
CA ILE A 49 -2.55 -3.30 4.66
C ILE A 49 -1.34 -3.72 5.49
N THR A 50 -0.38 -4.43 4.90
CA THR A 50 0.83 -4.89 5.62
C THR A 50 1.65 -3.72 6.14
N PHE A 51 1.92 -2.71 5.31
CA PHE A 51 2.68 -1.53 5.72
C PHE A 51 1.92 -0.69 6.75
N LEU A 52 0.60 -0.53 6.58
CA LEU A 52 -0.24 0.20 7.53
C LEU A 52 -0.24 -0.47 8.91
N ILE A 53 -0.53 -1.77 8.98
CA ILE A 53 -0.56 -2.53 10.25
C ILE A 53 0.83 -2.50 10.89
N THR A 54 1.88 -2.77 10.14
CA THR A 54 3.24 -2.80 10.68
C THR A 54 3.66 -1.42 11.21
N GLY A 55 3.35 -0.33 10.48
CA GLY A 55 3.61 1.03 10.93
C GLY A 55 2.85 1.42 12.20
N VAL A 56 1.62 0.92 12.37
CA VAL A 56 0.81 1.14 13.58
C VAL A 56 1.35 0.34 14.78
N LEU A 57 1.81 -0.90 14.56
CA LEU A 57 2.33 -1.78 15.61
C LEU A 57 3.69 -1.32 16.17
N ILE A 58 4.48 -0.56 15.39
CA ILE A 58 5.73 0.02 15.86
C ILE A 58 5.43 1.21 16.80
N LYS A 59 5.81 1.03 18.07
CA LYS A 59 5.72 2.04 19.14
C LYS A 59 6.86 3.05 19.05
#